data_AF-A0A353Z6I4-F1
#
_entry.id   AF-A0A353Z6I4-F1
#
_cell.length_a   1.000
_cell.length_b   1.000
_cell.length_c   1.000
_cell.angle_alpha   90.00
_cell.angle_beta   90.00
_cell.angle_gamma   90.00
#
_symmetry.space_group_name_H-M   'P 1'
#
loop_
_entity.id
_entity.type
_entity.pdbx_description
1 polymer ?
#
loop_
_entity_poly.entity_id
_entity_poly.type
_entity_poly.pdbx_seq_one_letter_code
_entity_poly.pdbx_strand_id
1 'polypeptide(L)'
;MGKSLKSAQAILDCLRKTHWELFAAVGQIQDERRPNAEQLLRDVVRWLETDEHALAGGLVDKLTEAERRAIKLLTPPQPVSPVAVPQLDRTPVVVPEPVVPGPVVVPPPTDKSTSSSSTADPSPPVKLGWKQVGTETRQRLEHGEALQEARRLVQQLEKNPRLRLTIQWTLEEESP
;
A
#
# COMPACT_ATOMS: atom_id res chain seq x y z
N MET A 1 4.55 -15.70 -17.77
CA MET A 1 3.47 -14.80 -18.22
C MET A 1 2.72 -14.04 -17.11
N GLY A 2 2.52 -14.57 -15.89
CA GLY A 2 1.61 -13.94 -14.89
C GLY A 2 2.15 -12.82 -13.97
N LYS A 3 3.43 -12.44 -14.07
CA LYS A 3 4.04 -11.43 -13.17
C LYS A 3 3.77 -9.99 -13.63
N SER A 4 3.92 -9.72 -14.93
CA SER A 4 3.74 -8.38 -15.51
C SER A 4 2.31 -7.86 -15.35
N LEU A 5 1.28 -8.71 -15.55
CA LEU A 5 -0.12 -8.29 -15.42
C LEU A 5 -0.53 -7.95 -13.98
N LYS A 6 0.02 -8.68 -12.99
CA LYS A 6 -0.19 -8.37 -11.57
C LYS A 6 0.56 -7.09 -11.17
N SER A 7 1.75 -6.87 -11.72
CA SER A 7 2.53 -5.64 -11.53
C SER A 7 1.77 -4.42 -12.06
N ALA A 8 1.29 -4.49 -13.30
CA ALA A 8 0.53 -3.41 -13.93
C ALA A 8 -0.73 -3.07 -13.14
N GLN A 9 -1.48 -4.07 -12.66
CA GLN A 9 -2.65 -3.81 -11.80
C GLN A 9 -2.27 -3.13 -10.48
N ALA A 10 -1.18 -3.56 -9.84
CA ALA A 10 -0.70 -2.95 -8.61
C ALA A 10 -0.25 -1.49 -8.82
N ILE A 11 0.39 -1.20 -9.95
CA ILE A 11 0.79 0.17 -10.34
C ILE A 11 -0.45 1.03 -10.60
N LEU A 12 -1.42 0.53 -11.37
CA LEU A 12 -2.68 1.25 -11.62
C LEU A 12 -3.45 1.53 -10.34
N ASP A 13 -3.54 0.55 -9.43
CA ASP A 13 -4.18 0.73 -8.13
C ASP A 13 -3.42 1.74 -7.26
N CYS A 14 -2.09 1.75 -7.34
CA CYS A 14 -1.26 2.74 -6.65
C CYS A 14 -1.52 4.15 -7.20
N LEU A 15 -1.40 4.36 -8.51
CA LEU A 15 -1.64 5.66 -9.16
C LEU A 15 -3.05 6.21 -8.89
N ARG A 16 -4.06 5.33 -8.79
CA ARG A 16 -5.43 5.72 -8.42
C ARG A 16 -5.58 6.13 -6.96
N LYS A 17 -4.82 5.50 -6.06
CA LYS A 17 -4.86 5.78 -4.62
C LYS A 17 -3.94 6.93 -4.21
N THR A 18 -2.98 7.30 -5.06
CA THR A 18 -2.04 8.38 -4.81
C THR A 18 -2.78 9.70 -4.61
N HIS A 19 -2.41 10.44 -3.57
CA HIS A 19 -3.03 11.70 -3.18
C HIS A 19 -2.45 12.86 -4.02
N TRP A 20 -2.84 12.95 -5.30
CA TRP A 20 -2.32 13.96 -6.24
C TRP A 20 -2.50 15.41 -5.79
N GLU A 21 -3.55 15.68 -5.00
CA GLU A 21 -3.81 16.99 -4.39
C GLU A 21 -2.65 17.48 -3.50
N LEU A 22 -1.89 16.57 -2.87
CA LEU A 22 -0.70 16.94 -2.10
C LEU A 22 0.37 17.55 -3.00
N PHE A 23 0.62 16.96 -4.18
CA PHE A 23 1.59 17.48 -5.14
C PHE A 23 1.10 18.78 -5.78
N ALA A 24 -0.21 18.90 -6.04
CA ALA A 24 -0.81 20.14 -6.50
C ALA A 24 -0.61 21.28 -5.47
N ALA A 25 -0.85 21.01 -4.19
CA ALA A 25 -0.62 21.97 -3.11
C ALA A 25 0.87 22.30 -2.93
N VAL A 26 1.77 21.33 -3.06
CA VAL A 26 3.23 21.56 -3.04
C VAL A 26 3.66 22.50 -4.17
N GLY A 27 3.04 22.40 -5.35
CA GLY A 27 3.28 23.32 -6.48
C GLY A 27 2.86 24.77 -6.23
N GLN A 28 2.07 25.04 -5.20
CA GLN A 28 1.64 26.40 -4.81
C GLN A 28 2.55 27.05 -3.76
N ILE A 29 3.57 26.33 -3.25
CA ILE A 29 4.49 26.85 -2.24
C ILE A 29 5.40 27.91 -2.88
N GLN A 30 5.38 29.13 -2.32
CA GLN A 30 6.19 30.26 -2.79
C GLN A 30 7.22 30.77 -1.77
N ASP A 31 7.27 30.16 -0.58
CA ASP A 31 8.19 30.54 0.50
C ASP A 31 9.57 29.87 0.35
N GLU A 32 10.38 29.92 1.42
CA GLU A 32 11.72 29.32 1.48
C GLU A 32 11.75 27.81 1.20
N ARG A 33 10.60 27.12 1.25
CA ARG A 33 10.47 25.70 0.94
C ARG A 33 10.28 25.43 -0.55
N ARG A 34 10.07 26.45 -1.39
CA ARG A 34 9.92 26.34 -2.85
C ARG A 34 11.00 25.48 -3.54
N PRO A 35 12.32 25.62 -3.30
CA PRO A 35 13.30 24.76 -3.96
C PRO A 35 13.13 23.28 -3.63
N ASN A 36 12.74 22.96 -2.39
CA ASN A 36 12.45 21.58 -1.98
C ASN A 36 11.16 21.05 -2.61
N ALA A 37 10.14 21.91 -2.75
CA ALA A 37 8.90 21.60 -3.44
C ALA A 37 9.13 21.30 -4.93
N GLU A 38 9.88 22.16 -5.63
CA GLU A 38 10.25 21.94 -7.03
C GLU A 38 11.09 20.67 -7.21
N GLN A 39 12.03 20.40 -6.30
CA GLN A 39 12.81 19.18 -6.36
C GLN A 39 11.93 17.95 -6.20
N LEU A 40 10.98 17.97 -5.27
CA LEU A 40 10.03 16.88 -5.09
C LEU A 40 9.19 16.63 -6.35
N LEU A 41 8.67 17.68 -6.99
CA LEU A 41 7.90 17.53 -8.22
C LEU A 41 8.75 16.99 -9.38
N ARG A 42 9.99 17.47 -9.53
CA ARG A 42 10.94 16.92 -10.52
C ARG A 42 11.23 15.45 -10.27
N ASP A 43 11.42 15.05 -9.01
CA ASP A 43 11.65 13.65 -8.65
C ASP A 43 10.44 12.78 -9.05
N VAL A 44 9.21 13.23 -8.76
CA VAL A 44 7.97 12.51 -9.11
C VAL A 44 7.82 12.36 -10.62
N VAL A 45 8.00 13.44 -11.40
CA VAL A 45 7.95 13.37 -12.87
C VAL A 45 8.97 12.38 -13.39
N ARG A 46 10.22 12.48 -12.93
CA ARG A 46 11.29 11.56 -13.34
C ARG A 46 10.95 10.11 -13.04
N TRP A 47 10.36 9.82 -11.88
CA TRP A 47 9.96 8.45 -11.53
C TRP A 47 8.82 7.93 -12.39
N LEU A 48 7.87 8.78 -12.79
CA LEU A 48 6.78 8.39 -13.68
C LEU A 48 7.25 8.15 -15.12
N GLU A 49 8.29 8.84 -15.56
CA GLU A 49 8.91 8.65 -16.89
C GLU A 49 9.87 7.44 -16.93
N THR A 50 10.34 6.99 -15.77
CA THR A 50 11.27 5.86 -15.66
C THR A 50 10.51 4.54 -15.58
N ASP A 51 11.00 3.51 -16.28
CA ASP A 51 10.47 2.14 -16.17
C ASP A 51 10.42 1.68 -14.70
N GLU A 52 9.30 1.09 -14.26
CA GLU A 52 9.12 0.71 -12.86
C GLU A 52 10.18 -0.27 -12.35
N HIS A 53 10.77 -1.08 -13.23
CA HIS A 53 11.81 -2.05 -12.90
C HIS A 53 13.19 -1.41 -12.80
N ALA A 54 13.38 -0.21 -13.37
CA ALA A 54 14.59 0.58 -13.22
C ALA A 54 14.61 1.39 -11.91
N LEU A 55 13.47 1.53 -11.22
CA LEU A 55 13.38 2.18 -9.91
C LEU A 55 13.73 1.21 -8.78
N ALA A 56 14.73 1.57 -7.98
CA ALA A 56 15.01 0.86 -6.73
C ALA A 56 13.82 0.97 -5.76
N GLY A 57 13.17 -0.17 -5.47
CA GLY A 57 11.92 -0.25 -4.69
C GLY A 57 10.64 -0.15 -5.51
N GLY A 58 10.73 0.10 -6.81
CA GLY A 58 9.57 0.28 -7.68
C GLY A 58 8.82 1.60 -7.47
N LEU A 59 7.87 1.88 -8.37
CA LEU A 59 7.14 3.14 -8.39
C LEU A 59 6.27 3.37 -7.14
N VAL A 60 5.70 2.31 -6.58
CA VAL A 60 4.81 2.36 -5.40
C VAL A 60 5.52 2.92 -4.17
N ASP A 61 6.72 2.43 -3.88
CA ASP A 61 7.52 2.88 -2.73
C ASP A 61 7.95 4.33 -2.91
N LYS A 62 8.29 4.73 -4.15
CA LYS A 62 8.67 6.10 -4.49
C LYS A 62 7.51 7.08 -4.29
N LEU A 63 6.31 6.75 -4.76
CA LEU A 63 5.13 7.61 -4.59
C LEU A 63 4.74 7.72 -3.11
N THR A 64 4.79 6.62 -2.36
CA THR A 64 4.52 6.63 -0.90
C THR A 64 5.51 7.54 -0.16
N GLU A 65 6.79 7.48 -0.50
CA GLU A 65 7.80 8.37 0.08
C GLU A 65 7.61 9.83 -0.36
N ALA A 66 7.22 10.06 -1.61
CA ALA A 66 6.91 11.38 -2.13
C ALA A 66 5.75 12.04 -1.36
N GLU A 67 4.70 11.27 -1.05
CA GLU A 67 3.56 11.73 -0.26
C GLU A 67 3.99 12.16 1.15
N ARG A 68 4.84 11.38 1.82
CA ARG A 68 5.39 11.76 3.14
C ARG A 68 6.19 13.06 3.07
N ARG A 69 7.02 13.22 2.02
CA ARG A 69 7.78 14.46 1.78
C ARG A 69 6.84 15.63 1.51
N ALA A 70 5.78 15.44 0.73
CA ALA A 70 4.77 16.46 0.46
C ALA A 70 4.07 16.90 1.75
N ILE A 71 3.61 15.96 2.59
CA ILE A 71 3.00 16.25 3.89
C ILE A 71 3.96 17.06 4.76
N LYS A 72 5.23 16.66 4.84
CA LYS A 72 6.24 17.38 5.64
C LYS A 72 6.47 18.81 5.12
N LEU A 73 6.45 19.02 3.81
CA LEU A 73 6.60 20.34 3.21
C LEU A 73 5.38 21.22 3.43
N LEU A 74 4.18 20.66 3.35
CA LEU A 74 2.91 21.38 3.53
C LEU A 74 2.59 21.65 5.00
N THR A 75 3.12 20.85 5.92
CA THR A 75 2.97 21.06 7.36
C THR A 75 3.69 22.35 7.74
N PRO A 76 2.99 23.36 8.30
CA PRO A 76 3.62 24.59 8.74
C PRO A 76 4.71 24.29 9.79
N PRO A 77 5.85 25.01 9.78
CA PRO A 77 6.83 24.87 10.84
C PRO A 77 6.16 25.21 12.18
N GLN A 78 6.26 24.28 13.14
CA GLN A 78 5.79 24.50 14.50
C GLN A 78 6.51 25.75 15.03
N PRO A 79 5.79 26.80 15.46
CA PRO A 79 6.44 27.99 16.00
C PRO A 79 7.31 27.55 17.17
N VAL A 80 8.64 27.68 17.00
CA VAL A 80 9.56 27.51 18.11
C VAL A 80 9.20 28.57 19.13
N SER A 81 8.66 28.15 20.27
CA SER A 81 8.57 29.01 21.44
C SER A 81 9.95 29.65 21.64
N PRO A 82 10.05 30.97 21.76
CA PRO A 82 11.33 31.64 21.82
C PRO A 82 12.15 31.06 22.98
N VAL A 83 13.28 30.47 22.62
CA VAL A 83 14.32 30.06 23.56
C VAL A 83 14.80 31.33 24.25
N ALA A 84 14.47 31.49 25.52
CA ALA A 84 15.12 32.45 26.38
C ALA A 84 16.58 31.99 26.61
N VAL A 85 17.54 32.63 25.96
CA VAL A 85 18.96 32.63 26.33
C VAL A 85 19.57 33.98 25.90
N PRO A 86 20.63 34.54 26.54
CA PRO A 86 21.49 34.02 27.62
C PRO A 86 21.80 35.03 28.76
N GLN A 87 22.29 34.59 29.94
CA GLN A 87 23.61 34.89 30.57
C GLN A 87 23.40 34.87 32.11
N LEU A 88 24.33 34.59 33.03
CA LEU A 88 25.73 34.19 33.13
C LEU A 88 25.92 33.77 34.62
N ASP A 89 26.93 32.96 34.94
CA ASP A 89 27.42 32.65 36.30
C ASP A 89 26.63 31.68 37.22
N ARG A 90 27.06 30.41 37.23
CA ARG A 90 27.75 29.72 38.36
C ARG A 90 27.53 28.20 38.37
N THR A 91 28.57 27.48 37.95
CA THR A 91 29.13 26.20 38.49
C THR A 91 28.25 24.93 38.68
N PRO A 92 28.89 23.73 38.64
CA PRO A 92 28.24 22.46 38.29
C PRO A 92 27.87 21.61 39.51
N VAL A 93 26.74 20.88 39.46
CA VAL A 93 26.46 19.77 40.42
C VAL A 93 25.76 18.59 39.71
N VAL A 94 26.57 17.57 39.38
CA VAL A 94 26.43 16.13 39.73
C VAL A 94 25.03 15.45 39.66
N VAL A 95 24.73 14.78 38.53
CA VAL A 95 24.50 13.30 38.28
C VAL A 95 24.12 12.40 39.49
N PRO A 96 23.47 11.20 39.39
CA PRO A 96 22.32 10.66 38.61
C PRO A 96 21.24 9.92 39.48
N GLU A 97 20.24 9.35 38.80
CA GLU A 97 19.20 8.37 39.23
C GLU A 97 19.73 7.06 39.88
N PRO A 98 18.95 6.40 40.77
CA PRO A 98 19.04 4.94 40.93
C PRO A 98 17.68 4.20 40.95
N VAL A 99 17.67 3.10 40.18
CA VAL A 99 16.80 1.89 40.21
C VAL A 99 16.94 1.21 41.60
N VAL A 100 16.02 0.42 42.20
CA VAL A 100 15.72 -1.04 42.05
C VAL A 100 14.67 -1.51 43.13
N PRO A 101 14.27 -2.82 43.31
CA PRO A 101 12.88 -3.31 43.26
C PRO A 101 12.40 -4.05 44.56
N GLY A 102 11.20 -4.67 44.56
CA GLY A 102 10.73 -5.52 45.67
C GLY A 102 9.61 -6.53 45.32
N PRO A 103 9.66 -7.83 45.74
CA PRO A 103 8.80 -8.93 45.27
C PRO A 103 7.86 -9.54 46.34
N VAL A 104 6.71 -10.17 46.01
CA VAL A 104 6.05 -11.22 46.85
C VAL A 104 5.22 -12.22 46.01
N VAL A 105 5.15 -13.45 46.54
CA VAL A 105 4.80 -14.81 46.07
C VAL A 105 3.28 -15.19 46.08
N VAL A 106 2.95 -16.28 45.34
CA VAL A 106 1.68 -17.01 44.98
C VAL A 106 1.06 -17.92 46.12
N PRO A 107 0.09 -18.90 45.97
CA PRO A 107 -1.32 -19.09 45.44
C PRO A 107 -2.34 -19.68 46.52
N PRO A 108 -3.26 -20.68 46.30
CA PRO A 108 -4.69 -20.72 45.86
C PRO A 108 -5.72 -21.31 46.92
N PRO A 109 -7.03 -21.61 46.61
CA PRO A 109 -7.52 -22.96 46.20
C PRO A 109 -8.73 -22.98 45.20
N THR A 110 -8.85 -23.92 44.22
CA THR A 110 -9.59 -25.23 44.20
C THR A 110 -11.09 -25.14 44.58
N ASP A 111 -12.11 -25.76 43.93
CA ASP A 111 -12.22 -27.00 43.16
C ASP A 111 -13.65 -27.14 42.54
N LYS A 112 -13.82 -28.16 41.68
CA LYS A 112 -15.05 -28.93 41.31
C LYS A 112 -15.86 -28.63 40.03
N SER A 113 -15.50 -29.45 39.03
CA SER A 113 -16.32 -30.52 38.42
C SER A 113 -17.57 -30.17 37.61
N THR A 114 -17.63 -30.63 36.35
CA THR A 114 -18.22 -31.94 35.99
C THR A 114 -18.04 -32.23 34.48
N SER A 115 -17.49 -33.42 34.20
CA SER A 115 -17.37 -34.16 32.93
C SER A 115 -18.70 -34.25 32.14
N SER A 116 -18.81 -34.53 30.83
CA SER A 116 -18.20 -35.63 30.07
C SER A 116 -18.50 -35.54 28.56
N SER A 117 -17.60 -36.14 27.76
CA SER A 117 -17.82 -36.98 26.55
C SER A 117 -18.60 -36.47 25.32
N SER A 118 -17.93 -36.42 24.15
CA SER A 118 -18.11 -37.38 23.03
C SER A 118 -17.67 -36.84 21.66
N THR A 119 -16.59 -37.44 21.14
CA THR A 119 -16.38 -37.98 19.78
C THR A 119 -16.82 -37.23 18.52
N ALA A 120 -15.84 -37.18 17.60
CA ALA A 120 -15.94 -37.38 16.15
C ALA A 120 -15.92 -36.12 15.25
N ASP A 121 -14.77 -36.02 14.55
CA ASP A 121 -14.53 -35.48 13.21
C ASP A 121 -14.66 -33.96 12.96
N PRO A 122 -13.55 -33.25 12.67
CA PRO A 122 -13.61 -31.88 12.20
C PRO A 122 -14.10 -31.86 10.75
N SER A 123 -15.38 -31.53 10.56
CA SER A 123 -15.90 -31.14 9.24
C SER A 123 -14.96 -30.08 8.61
N PRO A 124 -14.52 -30.24 7.36
CA PRO A 124 -13.64 -29.26 6.73
C PRO A 124 -14.33 -27.90 6.67
N PRO A 125 -13.60 -26.79 6.88
CA PRO A 125 -14.19 -25.47 6.86
C PRO A 125 -14.85 -25.24 5.50
N VAL A 126 -16.10 -24.79 5.51
CA VAL A 126 -16.83 -24.36 4.31
C VAL A 126 -16.02 -23.25 3.66
N LYS A 127 -15.19 -23.60 2.67
CA LYS A 127 -14.49 -22.64 1.83
C LYS A 127 -15.59 -21.80 1.17
N LEU A 128 -15.58 -20.49 1.38
CA LEU A 128 -16.27 -19.54 0.50
C LEU A 128 -15.67 -19.68 -0.91
N GLY A 129 -16.11 -20.71 -1.63
CA GLY A 129 -15.65 -21.08 -2.95
C GLY A 129 -16.43 -20.29 -3.98
N TRP A 130 -15.72 -19.54 -4.81
CA TRP A 130 -16.31 -18.92 -5.99
C TRP A 130 -16.98 -20.00 -6.84
N LYS A 131 -18.28 -19.85 -7.12
CA LYS A 131 -19.02 -20.76 -7.99
C LYS A 131 -18.71 -20.41 -9.45
N GLN A 132 -18.16 -21.35 -10.20
CA GLN A 132 -17.87 -21.21 -11.63
C GLN A 132 -19.19 -21.09 -12.41
N VAL A 133 -19.39 -19.97 -13.11
CA VAL A 133 -20.63 -19.66 -13.85
C VAL A 133 -20.56 -19.95 -15.34
N GLY A 134 -19.36 -20.24 -15.86
CA GLY A 134 -19.11 -20.56 -17.25
C GLY A 134 -17.61 -20.68 -17.53
N THR A 135 -17.26 -21.44 -18.56
CA THR A 135 -15.87 -21.55 -19.05
C THR A 135 -15.91 -21.52 -20.56
N GLU A 136 -15.19 -20.58 -21.15
CA GLU A 136 -15.06 -20.48 -22.60
C GLU A 136 -13.57 -20.31 -22.93
N THR A 137 -13.11 -21.00 -23.97
CA THR A 137 -11.73 -20.92 -24.45
C THR A 137 -11.78 -20.55 -25.92
N ARG A 138 -11.09 -19.47 -26.30
CA ARG A 138 -10.95 -19.00 -27.67
C ARG A 138 -9.47 -18.96 -28.01
N GLN A 139 -9.10 -19.41 -29.20
CA GLN A 139 -7.73 -19.43 -29.71
C GLN A 139 -7.70 -18.71 -31.06
N ARG A 140 -6.57 -18.07 -31.39
CA ARG A 140 -6.36 -17.39 -32.67
C ARG A 140 -7.50 -16.42 -33.03
N LEU A 141 -7.81 -15.53 -32.09
CA LEU A 141 -8.75 -14.45 -32.35
C LEU A 141 -8.06 -13.40 -33.21
N GLU A 142 -8.66 -13.04 -34.33
CA GLU A 142 -8.26 -11.88 -35.11
C GLU A 142 -8.46 -10.59 -34.29
N HIS A 143 -7.76 -9.52 -34.64
CA HIS A 143 -7.81 -8.26 -33.88
C HIS A 143 -9.24 -7.75 -33.63
N GLY A 144 -10.10 -7.81 -34.66
CA GLY A 144 -11.50 -7.39 -34.55
C GLY A 144 -12.35 -8.29 -33.65
N GLU A 145 -12.12 -9.60 -33.68
CA GLU A 145 -12.84 -10.57 -32.86
C GLU A 145 -12.42 -10.47 -31.38
N ALA A 146 -11.13 -10.26 -31.13
CA ALA A 146 -10.60 -10.04 -29.78
C ALA A 146 -11.25 -8.81 -29.11
N LEU A 147 -11.43 -7.72 -29.87
CA LEU A 147 -12.11 -6.52 -29.38
C LEU A 147 -13.59 -6.77 -29.07
N GLN A 148 -14.29 -7.53 -29.92
CA GLN A 148 -15.69 -7.87 -29.68
C GLN A 148 -15.85 -8.75 -28.43
N GLU A 149 -15.01 -9.77 -28.26
CA GLU A 149 -15.07 -10.65 -27.10
C GLU A 149 -14.76 -9.90 -25.80
N ALA A 150 -13.75 -9.02 -25.81
CA ALA A 150 -13.44 -8.16 -24.66
C ALA A 150 -14.64 -7.30 -24.24
N ARG A 151 -15.33 -6.67 -25.20
CA ARG A 151 -16.55 -5.89 -24.94
C ARG A 151 -17.67 -6.75 -24.35
N ARG A 152 -17.87 -7.95 -24.88
CA ARG A 152 -18.88 -8.90 -24.39
C ARG A 152 -18.62 -9.28 -22.93
N LEU A 153 -17.37 -9.60 -22.59
CA LEU A 153 -16.97 -9.95 -21.23
C LEU A 153 -17.16 -8.80 -20.24
N VAL A 154 -16.80 -7.58 -20.64
CA VAL A 154 -17.04 -6.37 -19.83
C VAL A 154 -18.55 -6.20 -19.55
N GLN A 155 -19.40 -6.30 -20.56
CA GLN A 155 -20.86 -6.20 -20.38
C GLN A 155 -21.43 -7.27 -19.42
N GLN A 156 -20.88 -8.49 -19.44
CA GLN A 156 -21.31 -9.53 -18.51
C GLN A 156 -20.92 -9.23 -17.06
N LEU A 157 -19.73 -8.67 -16.84
CA LEU A 157 -19.25 -8.25 -15.52
C LEU A 157 -20.05 -7.06 -14.99
N GLU A 158 -20.40 -6.09 -15.85
CA GLU A 158 -21.25 -4.96 -15.47
C GLU A 158 -22.65 -5.40 -15.04
N LYS A 159 -23.24 -6.38 -15.74
CA LYS A 159 -24.55 -6.94 -15.39
C LYS A 159 -24.55 -7.68 -14.06
N ASN A 160 -23.44 -8.29 -13.68
CA ASN A 160 -23.32 -9.04 -12.42
C ASN A 160 -22.00 -8.71 -11.71
N PRO A 161 -22.00 -7.76 -10.75
CA PRO A 161 -20.78 -7.34 -10.05
C PRO A 161 -20.20 -8.42 -9.12
N ARG A 162 -20.91 -9.53 -8.94
CA ARG A 162 -20.44 -10.71 -8.19
C ARG A 162 -19.67 -11.71 -9.05
N LEU A 163 -19.59 -11.48 -10.36
CA LEU A 163 -18.79 -12.31 -11.26
C LEU A 163 -17.32 -11.94 -11.18
N ARG A 164 -16.49 -12.95 -11.36
CA ARG A 164 -15.04 -12.80 -11.46
C ARG A 164 -14.59 -13.44 -12.76
N LEU A 165 -13.87 -12.68 -13.57
CA LEU A 165 -13.30 -13.14 -14.83
C LEU A 165 -11.85 -13.59 -14.63
N THR A 166 -11.50 -14.75 -15.19
CA THR A 166 -10.12 -15.27 -15.22
C THR A 166 -9.74 -15.49 -16.69
N ILE A 167 -8.72 -14.79 -17.18
CA ILE A 167 -8.29 -14.83 -18.58
C ILE A 167 -6.85 -15.34 -18.67
N GLN A 168 -6.58 -16.23 -19.61
CA GLN A 168 -5.24 -16.57 -20.08
C GLN A 168 -5.10 -16.08 -21.53
N TRP A 169 -3.99 -15.41 -21.85
CA TRP A 169 -3.76 -14.81 -23.16
C TRP A 169 -2.32 -15.04 -23.62
N THR A 170 -2.15 -15.17 -24.94
CA THR A 170 -0.87 -15.25 -25.65
C THR A 170 -0.99 -14.36 -26.88
N LEU A 171 0.00 -13.50 -27.13
CA LEU A 171 0.11 -12.73 -28.36
C LEU A 171 1.18 -13.36 -29.25
N GLU A 172 0.86 -13.52 -30.52
CA GLU A 172 1.76 -14.03 -31.54
C GLU A 172 1.81 -12.99 -32.68
N GLU A 173 3.00 -12.71 -33.19
CA GLU A 173 3.22 -11.83 -34.33
C GLU A 173 3.72 -12.69 -35.50
N GLU A 174 3.06 -12.60 -36.65
CA GLU A 174 3.53 -13.31 -37.84
C GLU A 174 4.75 -12.57 -38.40
N SER A 175 5.92 -13.19 -38.29
CA SER A 175 7.16 -12.66 -38.87
C SER A 175 7.19 -12.92 -40.38
N PRO A 176 7.63 -11.94 -41.21
CA PRO A 176 7.67 -12.05 -42.66
C PRO A 176 8.71 -13.04 -43.19
#